data_AF-A0AB94ITI8-F1
#
_entry.id   AF-A0AB94ITI8-F1
#
_cell.length_a   1.000
_cell.length_b   1.000
_cell.length_c   1.000
_cell.angle_alpha   90.00
_cell.angle_beta   90.00
_cell.angle_gamma   90.00
#
_symmetry.space_group_name_H-M   'P 1'
#
loop_
_entity.id
_entity.type
_entity.pdbx_description
1 polymer ?
#
loop_
_entity_poly.entity_id
_entity_poly.type
_entity_poly.pdbx_seq_one_letter_code
_entity_poly.pdbx_strand_id
1 'polypeptide(L)'
;MQIGEVNRIYSMLIPIFEAWKRADARFAQTYCPWSLLSQKPPLPESYLLGAPEAVFHNPFGEGSFGREVLQEYVSTYYNPGRVHGICEEYRAAATIDVEHDREDKEASKKIECPMLHLWAEGGWLDTYYAKDGGPLGIWRQWAPKVQGQAIKGGHFFPEENPDDKAVLVKLFLSA
;
A
#
# COMPACT_ATOMS: atom_id res chain seq x y z
N MET A 1 5.55 9.86 25.19
CA MET A 1 4.31 9.14 24.88
C MET A 1 4.69 7.68 24.66
N GLN A 2 4.38 6.80 25.61
CA GLN A 2 4.68 5.37 25.47
C GLN A 2 3.62 4.80 24.54
N ILE A 3 4.03 4.44 23.32
CA ILE A 3 3.13 3.78 22.37
C ILE A 3 2.76 2.44 23.04
N GLY A 4 1.47 2.21 23.28
CA GLY A 4 1.00 0.96 23.86
C GLY A 4 1.38 -0.24 22.99
N GLU A 5 1.43 -1.44 23.57
CA GLU A 5 1.70 -2.66 22.80
C GLU A 5 0.61 -2.90 21.74
N VAL A 6 1.03 -3.15 20.50
CA VAL A 6 0.15 -3.50 19.39
C VAL A 6 -0.15 -5.00 19.44
N ASN A 7 -1.39 -5.34 19.81
CA ASN A 7 -1.78 -6.74 20.05
C ASN A 7 -2.28 -7.48 18.80
N ARG A 8 -2.68 -6.77 17.74
CA ARG A 8 -3.14 -7.33 16.45
C ARG A 8 -2.87 -6.33 15.33
N ILE A 9 -2.51 -6.80 14.15
CA ILE A 9 -2.27 -5.96 12.96
C ILE A 9 -3.14 -6.39 11.79
N TYR A 10 -3.70 -5.41 11.09
CA TYR A 10 -4.32 -5.60 9.78
C TYR A 10 -3.54 -4.78 8.74
N SER A 11 -3.18 -5.38 7.61
CA SER A 11 -2.51 -4.70 6.50
C SER A 11 -3.10 -5.09 5.15
N MET A 12 -3.04 -4.16 4.20
CA MET A 12 -3.40 -4.39 2.79
C MET A 12 -2.21 -4.36 1.83
N LEU A 13 -1.02 -4.07 2.35
CA LEU A 13 0.20 -3.87 1.58
C LEU A 13 1.27 -4.87 2.05
N ILE A 14 2.37 -4.97 1.32
CA ILE A 14 3.58 -5.68 1.75
C ILE A 14 4.64 -4.68 2.22
N PRO A 15 5.68 -5.11 2.97
CA PRO A 15 6.76 -4.21 3.40
C PRO A 15 7.41 -3.50 2.21
N ILE A 16 7.80 -2.23 2.41
CA ILE A 16 8.28 -1.37 1.33
C ILE A 16 9.59 -1.92 0.75
N PHE A 17 10.45 -2.45 1.61
CA PHE A 17 11.69 -3.13 1.20
C PHE A 17 11.42 -4.31 0.27
N GLU A 18 10.39 -5.10 0.55
CA GLU A 18 10.09 -6.31 -0.24
C GLU A 18 9.54 -5.96 -1.63
N ALA A 19 8.82 -4.84 -1.76
CA ALA A 19 8.38 -4.29 -3.03
C ALA A 19 9.57 -3.77 -3.86
N TRP A 20 10.41 -2.88 -3.30
CA TRP A 20 11.58 -2.33 -4.01
C TRP A 20 12.62 -3.39 -4.37
N LYS A 21 12.89 -4.35 -3.47
CA LYS A 21 13.84 -5.45 -3.73
C LYS A 21 13.42 -6.32 -4.91
N ARG A 22 12.13 -6.36 -5.23
CA ARG A 22 11.56 -7.14 -6.34
C ARG A 22 11.15 -6.29 -7.54
N ALA A 23 11.51 -5.01 -7.54
CA ALA A 23 11.17 -4.12 -8.64
C ALA A 23 11.78 -4.63 -9.95
N ASP A 24 10.91 -4.83 -10.93
CA ASP A 24 11.25 -5.22 -12.30
C ASP A 24 10.51 -4.32 -13.30
N ALA A 25 10.57 -4.65 -14.59
CA ALA A 25 9.88 -3.89 -15.62
C ALA A 25 8.35 -3.85 -15.43
N ARG A 26 7.75 -4.90 -14.86
CA ARG A 26 6.31 -4.93 -14.58
C ARG A 26 5.98 -3.95 -13.46
N PHE A 27 6.77 -3.99 -12.37
CA PHE A 27 6.65 -3.04 -11.27
C PHE A 27 6.75 -1.59 -11.75
N ALA A 28 7.77 -1.24 -12.54
CA ALA A 28 7.96 0.12 -13.02
C ALA A 28 6.80 0.62 -13.91
N GLN A 29 6.12 -0.28 -14.63
CA GLN A 29 4.98 0.05 -15.48
C GLN A 29 3.67 0.17 -14.70
N THR A 30 3.42 -0.72 -13.73
CA THR A 30 2.15 -0.74 -13.00
C THR A 30 2.16 0.13 -11.75
N TYR A 31 3.28 0.17 -11.02
CA TYR A 31 3.48 1.01 -9.84
C TYR A 31 4.25 2.28 -10.20
N CYS A 32 4.04 2.84 -11.40
CA CYS A 32 4.73 4.04 -11.87
C CYS A 32 4.67 5.25 -10.92
N PRO A 33 3.62 5.46 -10.08
CA PRO A 33 3.64 6.54 -9.10
C PRO A 33 4.80 6.42 -8.11
N TRP A 34 5.26 5.20 -7.78
CA TRP A 34 6.39 5.02 -6.86
C TRP A 34 7.67 5.63 -7.41
N SER A 35 7.94 5.45 -8.70
CA SER A 35 9.12 6.05 -9.34
C SER A 35 8.95 7.54 -9.61
N LEU A 36 7.75 7.99 -10.02
CA LEU A 36 7.48 9.39 -10.34
C LEU A 36 7.51 10.27 -9.08
N LEU A 37 6.76 9.87 -8.04
CA LEU A 37 6.52 10.70 -6.86
C LEU A 37 7.73 10.76 -5.91
N SER A 38 8.65 9.80 -6.02
CA SER A 38 9.95 9.82 -5.32
C SER A 38 11.01 10.70 -5.98
N GLN A 39 10.74 11.29 -7.16
CA GLN A 39 11.69 12.21 -7.81
C GLN A 39 11.87 13.52 -7.02
N LYS A 40 12.99 14.21 -7.26
CA LYS A 40 13.31 15.48 -6.59
C LYS A 40 12.25 16.55 -6.85
N PRO A 41 11.96 17.41 -5.84
CA PRO A 41 11.03 18.51 -6.02
C PRO A 41 11.58 19.53 -7.03
N PRO A 42 10.71 20.28 -7.72
CA PRO A 42 9.24 20.23 -7.66
C PRO A 42 8.62 19.35 -8.76
N LEU A 43 9.37 18.40 -9.34
CA LEU A 43 8.92 17.66 -10.52
C LEU A 43 7.58 16.93 -10.28
N PRO A 44 7.46 16.00 -9.30
CA PRO A 44 6.19 15.32 -9.08
C PRO A 44 5.09 16.26 -8.57
N GLU A 45 5.43 17.25 -7.75
CA GLU A 45 4.47 18.25 -7.29
C GLU A 45 3.81 19.00 -8.46
N SER A 46 4.60 19.34 -9.49
CA SER A 46 4.10 20.03 -10.68
C SER A 46 3.11 19.19 -11.47
N TYR A 47 3.34 17.87 -11.60
CA TYR A 47 2.40 16.97 -12.27
C TYR A 47 1.09 16.83 -11.50
N LEU A 48 1.18 16.63 -10.18
CA LEU A 48 0.02 16.45 -9.32
C LEU A 48 -0.85 17.71 -9.25
N LEU A 49 -0.24 18.90 -9.17
CA LEU A 49 -0.97 20.17 -9.18
C LEU A 49 -1.54 20.52 -10.55
N GLY A 50 -0.86 20.11 -11.63
CA GLY A 50 -1.28 20.41 -13.01
C GLY A 50 -2.42 19.52 -13.51
N ALA A 51 -2.49 18.27 -13.05
CA ALA A 51 -3.55 17.33 -13.41
C ALA A 51 -4.03 16.46 -12.22
N PRO A 52 -4.69 17.05 -11.21
CA PRO A 52 -5.22 16.34 -10.04
C PRO A 52 -6.05 15.09 -10.35
N GLU A 53 -6.96 15.17 -11.31
CA GLU A 53 -7.85 14.06 -11.68
C GLU A 53 -7.09 12.89 -12.32
N ALA A 54 -5.98 13.16 -13.01
CA ALA A 54 -5.20 12.13 -13.70
C ALA A 54 -4.60 11.11 -12.73
N VAL A 55 -4.48 11.44 -11.44
CA VAL A 55 -4.06 10.52 -10.39
C VAL A 55 -5.00 9.32 -10.27
N PHE A 56 -6.28 9.48 -10.61
CA PHE A 56 -7.29 8.44 -10.49
C PHE A 56 -7.61 7.75 -11.83
N HIS A 57 -7.05 8.23 -12.94
CA HIS A 57 -7.19 7.63 -14.28
C HIS A 57 -6.18 6.52 -14.52
N ASN A 58 -6.16 5.53 -13.62
CA ASN A 58 -5.28 4.38 -13.71
C ASN A 58 -6.02 3.10 -13.26
N PRO A 59 -5.48 1.90 -13.56
CA PRO A 59 -6.15 0.63 -13.26
C PRO A 59 -6.44 0.39 -11.77
N PHE A 60 -5.84 1.15 -10.86
CA PHE A 60 -6.17 1.07 -9.44
C PHE A 60 -7.46 1.80 -9.11
N GLY A 61 -7.69 3.01 -9.65
CA GLY A 61 -8.74 3.92 -9.19
C GLY A 61 -9.90 4.15 -10.15
N GLU A 62 -9.74 3.82 -11.44
CA GLU A 62 -10.78 4.05 -12.42
C GLU A 62 -12.03 3.20 -12.13
N GLY A 63 -13.16 3.86 -11.86
CA GLY A 63 -14.43 3.19 -11.56
C GLY A 63 -14.59 2.71 -10.10
N SER A 64 -13.57 2.86 -9.25
CA SER A 64 -13.62 2.43 -7.85
C SER A 64 -14.46 3.34 -6.94
N PHE A 65 -14.73 4.57 -7.36
CA PHE A 65 -15.36 5.59 -6.52
C PHE A 65 -16.63 6.17 -7.13
N GLY A 66 -17.62 6.46 -6.28
CA GLY A 66 -18.70 7.37 -6.64
C GLY A 66 -18.18 8.79 -6.87
N ARG A 67 -18.89 9.58 -7.68
CA ARG A 67 -18.46 10.93 -8.07
C ARG A 67 -18.12 11.84 -6.87
N GLU A 68 -18.93 11.81 -5.83
CA GLU A 68 -18.74 12.67 -4.65
C GLU A 68 -17.45 12.33 -3.89
N VAL A 69 -17.16 11.04 -3.73
CA VAL A 69 -15.94 10.54 -3.07
C VAL A 69 -14.71 10.89 -3.92
N LEU A 70 -14.78 10.68 -5.23
CA LEU A 70 -13.70 11.05 -6.15
C LEU A 70 -13.38 12.55 -6.06
N GLN A 71 -14.41 13.41 -6.02
CA GLN A 71 -14.21 14.85 -5.90
C GLN A 71 -13.53 15.25 -4.59
N GLU A 72 -13.89 14.61 -3.47
CA GLU A 72 -13.22 14.85 -2.18
C GLU A 72 -11.74 14.47 -2.25
N TYR A 73 -11.40 13.32 -2.83
CA TYR A 73 -10.00 12.89 -2.99
C TYR A 73 -9.22 13.81 -3.93
N VAL A 74 -9.80 14.18 -5.08
CA VAL A 74 -9.20 15.14 -6.00
C VAL A 74 -8.95 16.49 -5.32
N SER A 75 -9.83 16.92 -4.41
CA SER A 75 -9.68 18.19 -3.69
C SER A 75 -8.39 18.30 -2.88
N THR A 76 -7.82 17.16 -2.45
CA THR A 76 -6.54 17.09 -1.72
C THR A 76 -5.41 17.69 -2.54
N TYR A 77 -5.45 17.50 -3.86
CA TYR A 77 -4.40 17.93 -4.78
C TYR A 77 -4.48 19.43 -5.13
N TYR A 78 -5.52 20.15 -4.69
CA TYR A 78 -5.57 21.62 -4.83
C TYR A 78 -4.75 22.37 -3.77
N ASN A 79 -4.23 21.67 -2.75
CA ASN A 79 -3.38 22.27 -1.74
C ASN A 79 -1.90 21.87 -1.97
N PRO A 80 -1.01 22.83 -2.32
CA PRO A 80 0.40 22.54 -2.57
C PRO A 80 1.13 21.91 -1.38
N GLY A 81 0.75 22.26 -0.14
CA GLY A 81 1.32 21.66 1.07
C GLY A 81 0.94 20.19 1.23
N ARG A 82 -0.31 19.81 0.90
CA ARG A 82 -0.74 18.40 0.90
C ARG A 82 -0.04 17.61 -0.20
N VAL A 83 0.06 18.18 -1.42
CA VAL A 83 0.78 17.57 -2.55
C VAL A 83 2.24 17.34 -2.19
N HIS A 84 2.91 18.32 -1.59
CA HIS A 84 4.29 18.15 -1.15
C HIS A 84 4.42 17.05 -0.09
N GLY A 85 3.49 16.98 0.87
CA GLY A 85 3.45 15.90 1.86
C GLY A 85 3.33 14.51 1.24
N ILE A 86 2.48 14.35 0.22
CA ILE A 86 2.37 13.09 -0.55
C ILE A 86 3.71 12.77 -1.23
N CYS A 87 4.34 13.72 -1.91
CA CYS A 87 5.63 13.48 -2.55
C CYS A 87 6.73 13.11 -1.54
N GLU A 88 6.77 13.75 -0.37
CA GLU A 88 7.72 13.41 0.70
C GLU A 88 7.49 11.99 1.26
N GLU A 89 6.24 11.54 1.37
CA GLU A 89 5.93 10.13 1.72
C GLU A 89 6.56 9.16 0.71
N TYR A 90 6.40 9.41 -0.59
CA TYR A 90 7.00 8.56 -1.64
C TYR A 90 8.53 8.63 -1.65
N ARG A 91 9.13 9.79 -1.32
CA ARG A 91 10.60 9.91 -1.17
C ARG A 91 11.11 9.11 0.01
N ALA A 92 10.43 9.16 1.15
CA ALA A 92 10.76 8.35 2.33
C ALA A 92 10.64 6.85 2.01
N ALA A 93 9.54 6.46 1.36
CA ALA A 93 9.28 5.10 0.92
C ALA A 93 10.30 4.55 -0.09
N ALA A 94 11.01 5.42 -0.82
CA ALA A 94 12.08 5.05 -1.74
C ALA A 94 13.48 5.07 -1.10
N THR A 95 13.60 5.56 0.14
CA THR A 95 14.88 5.78 0.82
C THR A 95 14.85 5.28 2.26
N ILE A 96 14.58 6.15 3.23
CA ILE A 96 14.75 5.87 4.65
C ILE A 96 13.88 4.72 5.14
N ASP A 97 12.67 4.54 4.60
CA ASP A 97 11.81 3.41 5.00
C ASP A 97 12.36 2.06 4.52
N VAL A 98 13.03 2.04 3.37
CA VAL A 98 13.73 0.85 2.86
C VAL A 98 14.94 0.53 3.75
N GLU A 99 15.62 1.55 4.28
CA GLU A 99 16.73 1.38 5.22
C GLU A 99 16.23 0.80 6.55
N HIS A 100 15.17 1.37 7.12
CA HIS A 100 14.56 0.86 8.35
C HIS A 100 14.08 -0.59 8.23
N ASP A 101 13.35 -0.92 7.15
CA ASP A 101 12.93 -2.29 6.88
C ASP A 101 14.15 -3.23 6.76
N ARG A 102 15.21 -2.79 6.07
CA ARG A 102 16.44 -3.59 5.91
C ARG A 102 17.10 -3.87 7.25
N GLU A 103 17.23 -2.87 8.11
CA GLU A 103 17.80 -3.02 9.45
C GLU A 103 17.01 -4.04 10.28
N ASP A 104 15.68 -3.97 10.25
CA ASP A 104 14.82 -4.94 10.92
C ASP A 104 14.98 -6.35 10.34
N LYS A 105 15.13 -6.47 9.02
CA LYS A 105 15.37 -7.75 8.36
C LYS A 105 16.72 -8.37 8.77
N GLU A 106 17.78 -7.57 8.78
CA GLU A 106 19.14 -7.98 9.16
C GLU A 106 19.22 -8.36 10.65
N ALA A 107 18.54 -7.59 11.51
CA ALA A 107 18.37 -7.90 12.93
C ALA A 107 17.38 -9.06 13.19
N SER A 108 16.81 -9.66 12.14
CA SER A 108 15.82 -10.73 12.22
C SER A 108 14.60 -10.39 13.09
N LYS A 109 14.22 -9.11 13.18
CA LYS A 109 13.02 -8.69 13.90
C LYS A 109 11.77 -9.22 13.20
N LYS A 110 10.74 -9.47 14.00
CA LYS A 110 9.46 -10.03 13.55
C LYS A 110 8.31 -9.36 14.29
N ILE A 111 7.19 -9.25 13.58
CA ILE A 111 5.88 -8.94 14.15
C ILE A 111 5.35 -10.22 14.79
N GLU A 112 5.38 -10.26 16.13
CA GLU A 112 5.01 -11.45 16.91
C GLU A 112 3.52 -11.54 17.22
N CYS A 113 2.77 -10.46 17.06
CA CYS A 113 1.33 -10.47 17.26
C CYS A 113 0.59 -11.08 16.06
N PRO A 114 -0.64 -11.57 16.24
CA PRO A 114 -1.47 -12.01 15.12
C PRO A 114 -1.58 -10.92 14.06
N MET A 115 -1.51 -11.32 12.79
CA MET A 115 -1.62 -10.41 11.66
C MET A 115 -2.63 -10.92 10.64
N LEU A 116 -3.52 -10.06 10.18
CA LEU A 116 -4.39 -10.28 9.03
C LEU A 116 -3.87 -9.49 7.83
N HIS A 117 -3.65 -10.15 6.71
CA HIS A 117 -3.33 -9.52 5.44
C HIS A 117 -4.43 -9.78 4.40
N LEU A 118 -5.00 -8.72 3.84
CA LEU A 118 -6.02 -8.84 2.78
C LEU A 118 -5.53 -8.10 1.53
N TRP A 119 -5.74 -8.68 0.35
CA TRP A 119 -5.29 -8.08 -0.91
C TRP A 119 -6.34 -8.26 -2.01
N ALA A 120 -6.21 -7.49 -3.08
CA ALA A 120 -7.12 -7.56 -4.23
C ALA A 120 -6.94 -8.86 -5.01
N GLU A 121 -8.02 -9.63 -5.19
CA GLU A 121 -8.04 -10.84 -6.02
C GLU A 121 -7.75 -10.52 -7.48
N GLY A 122 -6.80 -11.23 -8.09
CA GLY A 122 -6.37 -10.97 -9.47
C GLY A 122 -5.57 -9.67 -9.67
N GLY A 123 -5.37 -8.88 -8.60
CA GLY A 123 -4.54 -7.68 -8.63
C GLY A 123 -3.05 -7.97 -8.78
N TRP A 124 -2.25 -6.92 -8.92
CA TRP A 124 -0.80 -7.07 -9.09
C TRP A 124 -0.13 -7.73 -7.88
N LEU A 125 -0.58 -7.43 -6.66
CA LEU A 125 -0.07 -8.05 -5.44
C LEU A 125 -0.35 -9.57 -5.41
N ASP A 126 -1.49 -10.00 -5.95
CA ASP A 126 -1.88 -11.42 -6.06
C ASP A 126 -1.05 -12.16 -7.11
N THR A 127 -0.72 -11.49 -8.21
CA THR A 127 -0.14 -12.13 -9.40
C THR A 127 1.39 -12.03 -9.49
N TYR A 128 2.02 -10.97 -8.97
CA TYR A 128 3.44 -10.70 -9.19
C TYR A 128 4.35 -11.61 -8.39
N TYR A 129 3.91 -12.01 -7.20
CA TYR A 129 4.72 -12.68 -6.20
C TYR A 129 4.38 -14.16 -6.04
N ALA A 130 3.71 -14.78 -7.02
CA ALA A 130 3.36 -16.19 -6.98
C ALA A 130 4.59 -17.10 -6.71
N LYS A 131 5.76 -16.75 -7.26
CA LYS A 131 7.02 -17.46 -7.04
C LYS A 131 7.58 -17.31 -5.61
N ASP A 132 7.17 -16.26 -4.90
CA ASP A 132 7.53 -15.99 -3.50
C ASP A 132 6.53 -16.59 -2.50
N GLY A 133 5.57 -17.40 -2.97
CA GLY A 133 4.45 -17.90 -2.16
C GLY A 133 3.33 -16.88 -1.97
N GLY A 134 3.24 -15.90 -2.86
CA GLY A 134 2.27 -14.81 -2.82
C GLY A 134 2.52 -13.82 -1.66
N PRO A 135 1.57 -12.92 -1.41
CA PRO A 135 1.71 -11.90 -0.36
C PRO A 135 1.91 -12.50 1.04
N LEU A 136 1.25 -13.63 1.33
CA LEU A 136 1.45 -14.36 2.59
C LEU A 136 2.84 -15.01 2.69
N GLY A 137 3.40 -15.51 1.58
CA GLY A 137 4.76 -16.03 1.56
C GLY A 137 5.80 -14.96 1.90
N ILE A 138 5.60 -13.74 1.40
CA ILE A 138 6.40 -12.56 1.77
C ILE A 138 6.21 -12.23 3.25
N TRP A 139 4.97 -12.03 3.69
CA TRP A 139 4.66 -11.63 5.06
C TRP A 139 5.14 -12.64 6.10
N ARG A 140 5.12 -13.96 5.84
CA ARG A 140 5.63 -14.97 6.78
C ARG A 140 7.10 -14.77 7.16
N GLN A 141 7.88 -14.07 6.32
CA GLN A 141 9.26 -13.72 6.63
C GLN A 141 9.39 -12.55 7.63
N TRP A 142 8.30 -11.83 7.91
CA TRP A 142 8.23 -10.66 8.80
C TRP A 142 7.28 -10.88 9.96
N ALA A 143 6.21 -11.64 9.75
CA ALA A 143 5.12 -11.91 10.68
C ALA A 143 4.78 -13.40 10.63
N PRO A 144 5.38 -14.26 11.47
CA PRO A 144 5.17 -15.71 11.42
C PRO A 144 3.71 -16.13 11.62
N LYS A 145 2.92 -15.30 12.33
CA LYS A 145 1.49 -15.52 12.63
C LYS A 145 0.55 -14.83 11.63
N VAL A 146 1.03 -14.51 10.44
CA VAL A 146 0.19 -13.90 9.40
C VAL A 146 -0.80 -14.92 8.84
N GLN A 147 -2.05 -14.50 8.75
CA GLN A 147 -3.13 -15.14 8.02
C GLN A 147 -3.75 -14.14 7.07
N GLY A 148 -4.52 -14.61 6.08
CA GLY A 148 -5.07 -13.71 5.09
C GLY A 148 -5.66 -14.40 3.88
N GLN A 149 -6.28 -13.61 3.03
CA GLN A 149 -6.84 -14.06 1.77
C GLN A 149 -7.02 -12.89 0.79
N ALA A 150 -7.15 -13.24 -0.49
CA ALA A 150 -7.59 -12.32 -1.52
C ALA A 150 -9.07 -11.95 -1.30
N ILE A 151 -9.44 -10.73 -1.68
CA ILE A 151 -10.81 -10.19 -1.66
C ILE A 151 -11.16 -9.70 -3.05
N LYS A 152 -12.39 -9.99 -3.49
CA LYS A 152 -12.94 -9.46 -4.74
C LYS A 152 -12.94 -7.94 -4.74
N GLY A 153 -12.44 -7.36 -5.83
CA GLY A 153 -12.33 -5.92 -6.03
C GLY A 153 -10.92 -5.53 -6.49
N GLY A 154 -10.78 -4.27 -6.89
CA GLY A 154 -9.50 -3.65 -7.21
C GLY A 154 -8.69 -3.29 -5.97
N HIS A 155 -7.69 -2.42 -6.14
CA HIS A 155 -6.87 -1.94 -5.03
C HIS A 155 -7.69 -1.23 -3.95
N PHE A 156 -8.78 -0.56 -4.36
CA PHE A 156 -9.75 0.06 -3.48
C PHE A 156 -10.89 -0.89 -3.09
N PHE A 157 -10.60 -2.19 -2.92
CA PHE A 157 -11.58 -3.14 -2.38
C PHE A 157 -12.23 -2.72 -1.05
N PRO A 158 -11.65 -1.88 -0.17
CA PRO A 158 -12.39 -1.33 0.96
C PRO A 158 -13.60 -0.48 0.58
N GLU A 159 -13.59 0.14 -0.60
CA GLU A 159 -14.70 0.93 -1.15
C GLU A 159 -15.57 0.10 -2.09
N GLU A 160 -14.98 -0.82 -2.86
CA GLU A 160 -15.70 -1.68 -3.81
C GLU A 160 -16.42 -2.86 -3.12
N ASN A 161 -15.86 -3.38 -2.03
CA ASN A 161 -16.41 -4.51 -1.28
C ASN A 161 -16.25 -4.30 0.26
N PRO A 162 -16.92 -3.27 0.81
CA PRO A 162 -16.76 -2.89 2.21
C PRO A 162 -17.28 -3.96 3.19
N ASP A 163 -18.36 -4.66 2.84
CA ASP A 163 -19.03 -5.61 3.73
C ASP A 163 -18.20 -6.87 3.96
N ASP A 164 -17.70 -7.51 2.89
CA ASP A 164 -16.87 -8.72 3.01
C ASP A 164 -15.58 -8.42 3.81
N LYS A 165 -14.94 -7.28 3.50
CA LYS A 165 -13.78 -6.81 4.28
C LYS A 165 -14.15 -6.61 5.74
N ALA A 166 -15.24 -5.90 6.03
CA ALA A 166 -15.62 -5.55 7.40
C ALA A 166 -15.89 -6.81 8.24
N VAL A 167 -16.52 -7.84 7.66
CA VAL A 167 -16.72 -9.12 8.33
C VAL A 167 -15.37 -9.74 8.73
N LEU A 168 -14.43 -9.84 7.80
CA LEU A 168 -13.12 -10.46 8.04
C LEU A 168 -12.30 -9.71 9.09
N VAL A 169 -12.25 -8.38 9.00
CA VAL A 169 -11.53 -7.54 9.95
C VAL A 169 -12.18 -7.63 11.34
N LYS A 170 -13.52 -7.58 11.44
CA LYS A 170 -14.21 -7.72 12.74
C LYS A 170 -13.95 -9.07 13.40
N LEU A 171 -14.04 -10.16 12.64
CA LEU A 171 -13.75 -11.50 13.13
C LEU A 171 -12.31 -11.59 13.66
N PHE A 172 -11.34 -11.04 12.92
CA PHE A 172 -9.95 -11.06 13.32
C PHE A 172 -9.66 -10.24 14.58
N LEU A 173 -10.27 -9.06 14.70
CA LEU A 173 -10.05 -8.16 15.84
C LEU A 173 -10.79 -8.62 17.11
N SER A 174 -11.81 -9.46 16.98
CA SER A 174 -12.62 -9.96 18.11
C SER A 174 -12.15 -11.32 18.65
N ALA A 175 -11.22 -11.99 17.96
CA ALA A 175 -10.58 -13.21 18.41
C ALA A 175 -9.56 -12.94 19.52
#